data_AF-Q31GW1-F1
#
_entry.id   AF-Q31GW1-F1
#
_cell.length_a   1.000
_cell.length_b   1.000
_cell.length_c   1.000
_cell.angle_alpha   90.00
_cell.angle_beta   90.00
_cell.angle_gamma   90.00
#
_symmetry.space_group_name_H-M   'P 1'
#
loop_
_entity.id
_entity.type
_entity.pdbx_description
1 polymer ?
#
loop_
_entity_poly.entity_id
_entity_poly.type
_entity_poly.pdbx_seq_one_letter_code
_entity_poly.pdbx_strand_id
1 'polypeptide(L)'
;MVESYEDLHQLVSLEIDNYLAQHEGASIKFEIAENGSCSMSNTENNNKFVFMFARFGDEHKVGFAFYEGFDPNPCWIDDVSNDGFDKNFMQTLITEHLM
;
A
#
# COMPACT_ATOMS: atom_id res chain seq x y z
N MET A 1 1.15 14.16 -0.20
CA MET A 1 -0.14 14.21 0.49
C MET A 1 -1.16 13.57 -0.43
N VAL A 2 -1.99 12.67 0.09
CA VAL A 2 -2.94 11.88 -0.73
C VAL A 2 -4.32 12.53 -0.71
N GLU A 3 -4.78 13.15 -1.79
CA GLU A 3 -6.09 13.81 -1.83
C GLU A 3 -7.08 13.13 -2.79
N SER A 4 -6.61 12.10 -3.48
CA SER A 4 -7.37 11.34 -4.46
C SER A 4 -6.87 9.90 -4.56
N TYR A 5 -7.64 9.06 -5.24
CA TYR A 5 -7.17 7.73 -5.63
C TYR A 5 -5.94 7.79 -6.53
N GLU A 6 -5.86 8.79 -7.41
CA GLU A 6 -4.71 8.95 -8.30
C GLU A 6 -3.43 9.24 -7.53
N ASP A 7 -3.49 10.13 -6.52
CA ASP A 7 -2.35 10.40 -5.63
C ASP A 7 -1.92 9.14 -4.87
N LEU A 8 -2.89 8.35 -4.38
CA LEU A 8 -2.62 7.09 -3.69
C LEU A 8 -1.91 6.11 -4.63
N HIS A 9 -2.42 5.93 -5.85
CA HIS A 9 -1.85 5.01 -6.83
C HIS A 9 -0.44 5.41 -7.20
N GLN A 10 -0.22 6.68 -7.51
CA GLN A 10 1.09 7.22 -7.89
C GLN A 10 2.11 7.04 -6.76
N LEU A 11 1.73 7.33 -5.51
CA LEU A 11 2.63 7.16 -4.37
C LEU A 11 2.99 5.68 -4.18
N VAL A 12 2.01 4.79 -4.16
CA VAL A 12 2.26 3.36 -3.95
C VAL A 12 3.13 2.79 -5.09
N SER A 13 2.81 3.08 -6.35
CA SER A 13 3.60 2.58 -7.48
C SER A 13 5.03 3.13 -7.47
N LEU A 14 5.20 4.43 -7.20
CA LEU A 14 6.52 5.06 -7.14
C LEU A 14 7.40 4.45 -6.05
N GLU A 15 6.86 4.20 -4.87
CA GLU A 15 7.64 3.64 -3.76
C GLU A 15 7.96 2.15 -3.96
N ILE A 16 7.11 1.40 -4.67
CA ILE A 16 7.45 0.06 -5.16
C ILE A 16 8.63 0.12 -6.14
N ASP A 17 8.56 1.00 -7.15
CA ASP A 17 9.64 1.16 -8.14
C ASP A 17 10.97 1.56 -7.48
N ASN A 18 10.92 2.50 -6.52
CA ASN A 18 12.09 2.92 -5.74
C ASN A 18 12.71 1.77 -4.96
N TYR A 19 11.89 0.90 -4.36
CA TYR A 19 12.35 -0.25 -3.60
C TYR A 19 13.00 -1.29 -4.52
N LEU A 20 12.34 -1.64 -5.63
CA LEU A 20 12.81 -2.61 -6.61
C LEU A 20 14.11 -2.17 -7.29
N ALA A 21 14.30 -0.87 -7.50
CA ALA A 21 15.55 -0.32 -8.04
C ALA A 21 16.76 -0.51 -7.10
N GLN A 22 16.53 -0.75 -5.81
CA GLN A 22 17.58 -0.91 -4.79
C GLN A 22 17.79 -2.36 -4.34
N HIS A 23 16.84 -3.25 -4.63
CA HIS A 23 16.84 -4.64 -4.14
C HIS A 23 16.69 -5.62 -5.31
N GLU A 24 17.82 -5.92 -5.95
CA GLU A 24 17.88 -6.93 -7.01
C GLU A 24 17.36 -8.28 -6.49
N GLY A 25 16.27 -8.77 -7.07
CA GLY A 25 15.64 -10.04 -6.72
C GLY A 25 14.29 -9.92 -6.01
N ALA A 26 13.97 -8.76 -5.43
CA ALA A 26 12.63 -8.53 -4.91
C ALA A 26 11.58 -8.51 -6.03
N SER A 27 10.38 -9.01 -5.75
CA SER A 27 9.29 -9.07 -6.72
C SER A 27 7.98 -8.65 -6.07
N ILE A 28 7.52 -7.44 -6.42
CA ILE A 28 6.28 -6.86 -5.92
C ILE A 28 5.34 -6.63 -7.09
N LYS A 29 4.10 -7.12 -6.97
CA LYS A 29 3.02 -6.87 -7.91
C LYS A 29 2.13 -5.73 -7.42
N PHE A 30 1.85 -4.76 -8.27
CA PHE A 30 0.89 -3.68 -8.03
C PHE A 30 -0.38 -3.89 -8.86
N GLU A 31 -1.55 -3.72 -8.25
CA GLU A 31 -2.85 -3.87 -8.91
C GLU A 31 -3.84 -2.81 -8.41
N ILE A 32 -4.72 -2.34 -9.31
CA ILE A 32 -5.83 -1.42 -8.99
C ILE A 32 -7.14 -2.17 -9.24
N ALA A 33 -8.04 -2.14 -8.26
CA ALA A 33 -9.37 -2.74 -8.34
C ALA A 33 -10.41 -1.77 -8.92
N GLU A 34 -11.56 -2.29 -9.35
CA GLU A 34 -12.64 -1.50 -9.96
C GLU A 34 -13.18 -0.38 -9.06
N ASN A 35 -13.13 -0.56 -7.73
CA ASN A 35 -13.57 0.44 -6.76
C ASN A 35 -12.51 1.52 -6.49
N GLY A 36 -11.38 1.51 -7.21
CA GLY A 36 -10.27 2.43 -7.02
C GLY A 36 -9.30 2.05 -5.92
N SER A 37 -9.59 1.06 -5.07
CA SER A 37 -8.58 0.53 -4.14
C SER A 37 -7.40 -0.04 -4.91
N CYS A 38 -6.22 -0.06 -4.29
CA CYS A 38 -5.04 -0.66 -4.88
C CYS A 38 -4.39 -1.65 -3.93
N SER A 39 -3.54 -2.52 -4.45
CA SER A 39 -2.82 -3.48 -3.63
C SER A 39 -1.39 -3.66 -4.10
N MET A 40 -0.51 -3.95 -3.16
CA MET A 40 0.85 -4.38 -3.41
C MET A 40 1.06 -5.76 -2.78
N SER A 41 1.65 -6.69 -3.52
CA SER A 41 1.85 -8.07 -3.05
C SER A 41 3.26 -8.55 -3.37
N ASN A 42 3.96 -9.13 -2.40
CA ASN A 42 5.23 -9.80 -2.65
C ASN A 42 4.94 -11.20 -3.21
N THR A 43 5.49 -11.51 -4.38
CA THR A 43 5.21 -12.78 -5.06
C THR A 43 5.95 -13.98 -4.46
N GLU A 44 6.93 -13.76 -3.60
CA GLU A 44 7.72 -14.82 -2.97
C GLU A 44 7.05 -15.38 -1.70
N ASN A 45 6.59 -14.48 -0.82
CA ASN A 45 5.99 -14.86 0.46
C ASN A 45 4.44 -14.77 0.45
N ASN A 46 3.84 -14.17 -0.60
CA ASN A 46 2.41 -13.90 -0.76
C ASN A 46 1.83 -12.85 0.20
N ASN A 47 2.66 -12.16 0.99
CA ASN A 47 2.24 -11.03 1.80
C ASN A 47 1.65 -9.94 0.91
N LYS A 48 0.59 -9.30 1.39
CA LYS A 48 -0.18 -8.34 0.61
C LYS A 48 -0.70 -7.20 1.48
N PHE A 49 -0.60 -5.99 0.96
CA PHE A 49 -1.38 -4.86 1.43
C PHE A 49 -2.49 -4.51 0.44
N VAL A 50 -3.64 -4.12 0.96
CA VAL A 50 -4.72 -3.46 0.23
C VAL A 50 -4.89 -2.06 0.81
N PHE A 51 -5.00 -1.05 -0.05
CA PHE A 51 -5.13 0.36 0.30
C PHE A 51 -6.40 0.95 -0.29
N MET A 52 -7.07 1.81 0.46
CA MET A 52 -8.26 2.52 0.03
C MET A 52 -8.23 3.96 0.52
N PHE A 53 -8.45 4.88 -0.41
CA PHE A 53 -8.64 6.29 -0.09
C PHE A 53 -10.07 6.54 0.37
N ALA A 54 -10.23 7.29 1.45
CA ALA A 54 -11.53 7.68 1.98
C ALA A 54 -11.60 9.18 2.23
N ARG A 55 -12.75 9.77 1.89
CA ARG A 55 -13.07 11.17 2.16
C ARG A 55 -14.32 11.25 3.03
N PHE A 56 -14.20 11.90 4.18
CA PHE A 56 -15.27 12.13 5.14
C PHE A 56 -15.45 13.64 5.35
N GLY A 57 -16.26 14.26 4.49
CA GLY A 57 -16.40 15.72 4.47
C GLY A 57 -15.08 16.40 4.05
N ASP A 58 -14.44 17.06 5.01
CA ASP A 58 -13.15 17.74 4.83
C ASP A 58 -11.96 16.87 5.27
N GLU A 59 -12.22 15.74 5.94
CA GLU A 59 -11.17 14.80 6.35
C GLU A 59 -10.85 13.81 5.23
N HIS A 60 -9.56 13.60 4.99
CA HIS A 60 -9.04 12.64 4.02
C HIS A 60 -8.14 11.64 4.74
N LYS A 61 -8.36 10.35 4.47
CA LYS A 61 -7.62 9.26 5.09
C LYS A 61 -7.29 8.17 4.10
N VAL A 62 -6.27 7.40 4.41
CA VAL A 62 -5.94 6.16 3.71
C VAL A 62 -6.09 5.00 4.68
N GLY A 63 -7.07 4.16 4.43
CA GLY A 63 -7.22 2.88 5.12
C GLY A 63 -6.38 1.81 4.44
N PHE A 64 -5.83 0.88 5.21
CA PHE A 64 -5.09 -0.24 4.68
C PHE A 64 -5.33 -1.53 5.47
N ALA A 65 -5.11 -2.65 4.81
CA ALA A 65 -5.20 -3.97 5.40
C ALA A 65 -4.00 -4.82 4.95
N PHE A 66 -3.34 -5.47 5.90
CA PHE A 66 -2.25 -6.40 5.67
C PHE A 66 -2.72 -7.84 5.78
N TYR A 67 -2.28 -8.66 4.84
CA TYR A 67 -2.53 -10.09 4.76
C TYR A 67 -1.19 -10.82 4.73
N GLU A 68 -1.02 -11.79 5.61
CA GLU A 68 0.19 -12.61 5.69
C GLU A 68 -0.01 -13.91 4.90
N GLY A 69 0.86 -14.16 3.93
CA GLY A 69 0.79 -15.32 3.05
C GLY A 69 -0.56 -15.49 2.34
N PHE A 70 -1.18 -16.67 2.50
CA PHE A 70 -2.46 -17.02 1.86
C PHE A 70 -3.66 -16.86 2.80
N ASP A 71 -3.52 -16.18 3.95
CA ASP A 71 -4.66 -15.99 4.85
C ASP A 71 -5.72 -15.10 4.19
N PRO A 72 -6.98 -15.56 4.06
CA PRO A 72 -8.06 -14.73 3.53
C PRO A 72 -8.46 -13.58 4.46
N ASN A 73 -8.04 -13.59 5.73
CA ASN A 73 -8.34 -12.55 6.70
C ASN A 73 -7.13 -11.63 6.89
N PRO A 74 -7.35 -10.31 7.01
CA PRO A 74 -6.28 -9.40 7.32
C PRO A 74 -5.82 -9.60 8.77
N CYS A 75 -4.52 -9.67 8.98
CA CYS A 75 -3.93 -9.72 10.32
C CYS A 75 -3.80 -8.32 10.95
N TRP A 76 -3.80 -7.27 10.12
CA TRP A 76 -3.77 -5.88 10.56
C TRP A 76 -4.62 -5.03 9.63
N ILE A 77 -5.49 -4.20 10.21
CA ILE A 77 -6.27 -3.18 9.51
C ILE A 77 -6.08 -1.88 10.30
N ASP A 78 -5.77 -0.80 9.59
CA ASP A 78 -5.64 0.53 10.20
C ASP A 78 -5.96 1.64 9.21
N ASP A 79 -5.99 2.87 9.70
CA ASP A 79 -6.06 4.07 8.88
C ASP A 79 -5.09 5.16 9.34
N VAL A 80 -4.58 5.92 8.38
CA VAL A 80 -3.76 7.11 8.65
C VAL A 80 -4.35 8.32 7.96
N SER A 81 -4.03 9.51 8.48
CA SER A 81 -4.35 10.76 7.83
C SER A 81 -3.64 10.87 6.48
N ASN A 82 -4.24 11.61 5.54
CA ASN A 82 -3.70 11.74 4.20
C ASN A 82 -2.32 12.41 4.09
N ASP A 83 -1.94 13.20 5.08
CA ASP A 83 -0.62 13.81 5.22
C ASP A 83 0.41 12.85 5.84
N GLY A 84 -0.05 11.88 6.64
CA GLY A 84 0.78 10.84 7.25
C GLY A 84 1.04 9.65 6.32
N PHE A 85 0.20 9.45 5.30
CA PHE A 85 0.46 8.47 4.24
C PHE A 85 1.47 9.03 3.22
N ASP A 86 2.76 8.98 3.58
CA ASP A 86 3.87 9.51 2.80
C ASP A 86 4.86 8.42 2.34
N LYS A 87 5.95 8.84 1.69
CA LYS A 87 7.01 7.94 1.23
C LYS A 87 7.64 7.12 2.36
N ASN A 88 7.83 7.71 3.54
CA ASN A 88 8.52 7.04 4.64
C ASN A 88 7.61 5.95 5.20
N PHE A 89 6.32 6.27 5.36
CA PHE A 89 5.30 5.30 5.74
C PHE A 89 5.25 4.13 4.76
N MET A 90 5.19 4.40 3.45
CA MET A 90 5.19 3.36 2.43
C MET A 90 6.46 2.50 2.43
N GLN A 91 7.64 3.09 2.60
CA GLN A 91 8.88 2.33 2.69
C GLN A 91 8.93 1.46 3.95
N THR A 92 8.40 1.93 5.09
CA THR A 92 8.22 1.11 6.29
C THR A 92 7.30 -0.09 6.00
N LEU A 93 6.15 0.12 5.35
CA LEU A 93 5.26 -0.99 5.00
C LEU A 93 5.94 -2.05 4.11
N ILE A 94 6.73 -1.60 3.14
CA ILE A 94 7.45 -2.52 2.24
C ILE A 94 8.53 -3.27 3.03
N THR A 95 9.44 -2.56 3.69
CA THR A 95 10.65 -3.14 4.29
C THR A 95 10.40 -3.96 5.54
N GLU A 96 9.44 -3.57 6.39
CA GLU A 96 9.23 -4.20 7.69
C GLU A 96 8.11 -5.26 7.68
N HIS A 97 7.22 -5.24 6.69
CA HIS A 97 6.02 -6.08 6.69
C HIS A 97 5.79 -6.85 5.38
N LEU A 98 6.02 -6.23 4.21
CA LEU A 98 5.73 -6.89 2.94
C LEU A 98 6.77 -7.96 2.57
N MET A 99 8.04 -7.76 2.91
CA MET A 99 9.17 -8.63 2.52
C MET A 99 9.28 -9.91 3.34
#